data_AF-A0A2J8TDJ3-F1
#
_entry.id   AF-A0A2J8TDJ3-F1
#
_cell.length_a   1.000
_cell.length_b   1.000
_cell.length_c   1.000
_cell.angle_alpha   90.00
_cell.angle_beta   90.00
_cell.angle_gamma   90.00
#
_symmetry.space_group_name_H-M   'P 1'
#
loop_
_entity.id
_entity.type
_entity.pdbx_description
1 polymer ?
#
loop_
_entity_poly.entity_id
_entity_poly.type
_entity_poly.pdbx_seq_one_letter_code
_entity_poly.pdbx_strand_id
1 'polypeptide(L)'
;MLNRVDGLVSQGRDPSGRILAVTDFEPTQARMAFPCFDEPLFKANFSIKIRRESGHIALSNMPKVKTIELEGGLLEDHFETTVKMSTYLVAYIVCDFHSVSGITSSGVKVSIYASPDKQNQTHYALQASLKLLDFYEKYFDIYYPLSKLDLIAIPDFASGAMENWGLITYRETSLLFDPKTSSASDKLWVTRVIAHELAHQWFGNLVTMEWWNDIWLKEGFAKYMELIAVNATYPELQFDDYFLNVCFEVITKDSLNSSRPISKPAETPTQIQEMFDEVSYNKGACILNMLKDFLGEEKFQKGIIQYLKKFSYRNAKNDDLWSSLSNSCLESDFTSGGVCHSDPKMTSNM
;
A
#
# COMPACT_ATOMS: atom_id res chain seq x y z
N MET A 1 20.38 -1.20 22.42
CA MET A 1 20.28 -2.14 21.28
C MET A 1 19.22 -3.16 21.66
N LEU A 2 17.96 -2.91 21.27
CA LEU A 2 16.84 -3.81 21.56
C LEU A 2 16.75 -4.84 20.42
N ASN A 3 16.60 -6.11 20.78
CA ASN A 3 16.59 -7.23 19.86
C ASN A 3 15.43 -7.10 18.87
N ARG A 4 15.76 -6.84 17.60
CA ARG A 4 14.84 -6.91 16.46
C ARG A 4 14.44 -8.36 16.23
N VAL A 5 13.15 -8.63 16.23
CA VAL A 5 12.59 -9.89 15.76
C VAL A 5 11.43 -9.53 14.84
N ASP A 6 11.65 -9.66 13.54
CA ASP A 6 10.58 -9.53 12.56
C ASP A 6 9.52 -10.62 12.80
N GLY A 7 8.25 -10.36 12.48
CA GLY A 7 7.24 -11.42 12.39
C GLY A 7 6.39 -11.74 13.62
N LEU A 8 6.49 -11.04 14.77
CA LEU A 8 5.34 -10.99 15.71
C LEU A 8 5.33 -9.78 16.64
N VAL A 9 6.46 -9.21 17.05
CA VAL A 9 6.46 -8.06 17.98
C VAL A 9 7.77 -7.28 17.84
N SER A 10 7.77 -6.15 17.14
CA SER A 10 8.69 -5.09 17.58
C SER A 10 8.08 -4.48 18.84
N GLN A 11 8.77 -4.61 19.97
CA GLN A 11 8.43 -3.81 21.15
C GLN A 11 8.91 -2.40 20.86
N GLY A 12 8.04 -1.58 20.28
CA GLY A 12 8.27 -0.14 20.24
C GLY A 12 8.21 0.37 21.67
N ARG A 13 9.30 1.00 22.15
CA ARG A 13 9.22 1.83 23.35
C ARG A 13 9.04 3.27 22.92
N ASP A 14 7.95 3.89 23.34
CA ASP A 14 7.87 5.34 23.21
C ASP A 14 8.88 6.01 24.18
N PRO A 15 9.17 7.32 24.02
CA PRO A 15 10.12 8.02 24.88
C PRO A 15 9.75 8.03 26.37
N SER A 16 8.50 7.69 26.73
CA SER A 16 8.01 7.60 28.10
C SER A 16 8.06 6.18 28.69
N GLY A 17 8.54 5.20 27.91
CA GLY A 17 8.68 3.80 28.33
C GLY A 17 7.42 2.95 28.13
N ARG A 18 6.41 3.44 27.41
CA ARG A 18 5.23 2.66 27.03
C ARG A 18 5.58 1.65 25.96
N ILE A 19 4.93 0.49 26.00
CA ILE A 19 5.18 -0.63 25.09
C ILE A 19 3.98 -0.79 24.17
N LEU A 20 4.23 -0.97 22.89
CA LEU A 20 3.25 -1.48 21.94
C LEU A 20 3.70 -2.82 21.34
N ALA A 21 2.74 -3.58 20.84
CA ALA A 21 3.00 -4.73 19.97
C ALA A 21 2.44 -4.44 18.58
N VAL A 22 3.26 -4.67 17.56
CA VAL A 22 2.93 -4.41 16.14
C VAL A 22 3.46 -5.54 15.27
N THR A 23 2.70 -5.86 14.22
CA THR A 23 3.04 -6.83 13.17
C THR A 23 3.70 -6.14 11.98
N ASP A 24 4.68 -6.82 11.38
CA ASP A 24 5.27 -6.49 10.08
C ASP A 24 5.64 -7.82 9.41
N PHE A 25 4.98 -8.14 8.29
CA PHE A 25 4.98 -9.50 7.74
C PHE A 25 5.55 -9.63 6.34
N GLU A 26 5.71 -8.53 5.61
CA GLU A 26 6.29 -8.60 4.28
C GLU A 26 7.81 -8.84 4.35
N PRO A 27 8.36 -9.78 3.56
CA PRO A 27 7.68 -10.65 2.58
C PRO A 27 7.20 -12.00 3.10
N THR A 28 7.80 -12.56 4.14
CA THR A 28 7.65 -13.98 4.52
C THR A 28 7.58 -14.19 6.04
N GLN A 29 7.07 -13.21 6.78
CA GLN A 29 7.14 -13.19 8.24
C GLN A 29 5.79 -13.46 8.92
N ALA A 30 4.68 -13.55 8.18
CA ALA A 30 3.39 -13.95 8.79
C ALA A 30 3.46 -15.36 9.41
N ARG A 31 4.26 -16.26 8.83
CA ARG A 31 4.55 -17.60 9.38
C ARG A 31 5.18 -17.60 10.77
N MET A 32 5.78 -16.49 11.21
CA MET A 32 6.35 -16.35 12.55
C MET A 32 5.29 -15.97 13.59
N ALA A 33 4.16 -15.46 13.13
CA ALA A 33 3.06 -15.03 13.97
C ALA A 33 1.98 -16.10 14.16
N PHE A 34 1.61 -16.76 13.06
CA PHE A 34 0.62 -17.82 13.05
C PHE A 34 0.91 -18.83 11.92
N PRO A 35 0.66 -20.13 12.11
CA PRO A 35 0.82 -21.12 11.06
C PRO A 35 -0.09 -20.81 9.86
N CYS A 36 0.49 -20.68 8.66
CA CYS A 36 -0.24 -20.35 7.44
C CYS A 36 0.51 -20.79 6.17
N PHE A 37 -0.18 -20.76 5.03
CA PHE A 37 0.42 -20.91 3.71
C PHE A 37 0.99 -19.55 3.26
N ASP A 38 2.20 -19.26 3.71
CA ASP A 38 2.78 -17.92 3.67
C ASP A 38 3.45 -17.58 2.33
N GLU A 39 2.66 -17.61 1.27
CA GLU A 39 3.01 -17.18 -0.08
C GLU A 39 1.88 -16.30 -0.66
N PRO A 40 2.18 -15.25 -1.44
CA PRO A 40 1.20 -14.24 -1.83
C PRO A 40 0.04 -14.78 -2.69
N LEU A 41 0.22 -15.92 -3.36
CA LEU A 41 -0.81 -16.58 -4.17
C LEU A 41 -1.97 -17.14 -3.33
N PHE A 42 -1.72 -17.52 -2.07
CA PHE A 42 -2.72 -18.15 -1.22
C PHE A 42 -3.62 -17.12 -0.52
N LYS A 43 -4.30 -16.28 -1.30
CA LYS A 43 -5.26 -15.31 -0.76
C LYS A 43 -6.40 -16.01 -0.02
N ALA A 44 -6.72 -15.52 1.18
CA ALA A 44 -7.79 -16.02 2.03
C ALA A 44 -8.54 -14.87 2.72
N ASN A 45 -9.67 -15.21 3.34
CA ASN A 45 -10.37 -14.32 4.26
C ASN A 45 -9.84 -14.55 5.69
N PHE A 46 -9.66 -13.48 6.46
CA PHE A 46 -9.15 -13.54 7.82
C PHE A 46 -10.18 -12.98 8.79
N SER A 47 -10.48 -13.70 9.87
CA SER A 47 -11.34 -13.24 10.96
C SER A 47 -10.51 -13.15 12.22
N ILE A 48 -10.17 -11.93 12.64
CA ILE A 48 -9.17 -11.67 13.68
C ILE A 48 -9.87 -11.33 14.99
N LYS A 49 -9.33 -11.86 16.09
CA LYS A 49 -9.74 -11.55 17.46
C LYS A 49 -8.51 -11.29 18.30
N ILE A 50 -8.52 -10.19 19.06
CA ILE A 50 -7.39 -9.79 19.89
C ILE A 50 -7.87 -9.63 21.33
N ARG A 51 -7.19 -10.30 22.26
CA ARG A 51 -7.39 -10.14 23.69
C ARG A 51 -6.38 -9.15 24.25
N ARG A 52 -6.84 -8.20 25.05
CA ARG A 52 -6.02 -7.12 25.61
C ARG A 52 -6.49 -6.69 26.99
N GLU A 53 -5.62 -5.96 27.68
CA GLU A 53 -5.97 -5.22 28.90
C GLU A 53 -6.77 -3.95 28.58
N SER A 54 -7.49 -3.42 29.58
CA SER A 54 -8.35 -2.23 29.42
C SER A 54 -7.59 -0.94 29.10
N GLY A 55 -6.32 -0.84 29.50
CA GLY A 55 -5.46 0.31 29.21
C GLY A 55 -4.97 0.42 27.77
N HIS A 56 -5.18 -0.63 26.96
CA HIS A 56 -4.77 -0.66 25.56
C HIS A 56 -5.99 -0.64 24.63
N ILE A 57 -5.79 -0.26 23.37
CA ILE A 57 -6.68 -0.54 22.25
C ILE A 57 -6.09 -1.66 21.40
N ALA A 58 -6.92 -2.33 20.61
CA ALA A 58 -6.48 -3.22 19.55
C ALA A 58 -6.95 -2.70 18.19
N LEU A 59 -6.06 -2.68 17.21
CA LEU A 59 -6.33 -2.37 15.82
C LEU A 59 -6.02 -3.59 14.96
N SER A 60 -6.72 -3.73 13.85
CA SER A 60 -6.44 -4.72 12.81
C SER A 60 -6.90 -4.19 11.44
N ASN A 61 -6.78 -4.98 10.38
CA ASN A 61 -7.17 -4.61 9.01
C ASN A 61 -8.59 -4.05 8.91
N MET A 62 -9.54 -4.69 9.61
CA MET A 62 -10.98 -4.43 9.50
C MET A 62 -11.51 -3.61 10.70
N PRO A 63 -12.68 -2.97 10.58
CA PRO A 63 -13.32 -2.31 11.73
C PRO A 63 -13.66 -3.32 12.84
N LYS A 64 -13.65 -2.84 14.08
CA LYS A 64 -14.07 -3.62 15.24
C LYS A 64 -15.60 -3.73 15.28
N VAL A 65 -16.13 -4.94 15.34
CA VAL A 65 -17.56 -5.23 15.41
C VAL A 65 -18.06 -5.20 16.85
N LYS A 66 -17.29 -5.77 17.78
CA LYS A 66 -17.66 -5.85 19.19
C LYS A 66 -16.43 -6.02 20.10
N THR A 67 -16.63 -5.68 21.36
CA THR A 67 -15.72 -5.99 22.48
C THR A 67 -16.48 -6.81 23.49
N ILE A 68 -15.90 -7.93 23.93
CA ILE A 68 -16.47 -8.81 24.96
C ILE A 68 -15.62 -8.69 26.23
N GLU A 69 -16.25 -8.49 27.37
CA GLU A 69 -15.59 -8.60 28.67
C GLU A 69 -15.41 -10.07 29.04
N LEU A 70 -14.19 -10.44 29.43
CA LEU A 70 -13.83 -11.78 29.87
C LEU A 70 -13.59 -11.82 31.38
N GLU A 71 -13.68 -13.02 31.95
CA GLU A 71 -13.27 -13.26 33.33
C GLU A 71 -11.80 -12.88 33.54
N GLY A 72 -11.50 -12.21 34.66
CA GLY A 72 -10.16 -11.67 34.93
C GLY A 72 -9.92 -10.25 34.39
N GLY A 73 -10.93 -9.56 33.87
CA GLY A 73 -10.85 -8.13 33.51
C GLY A 73 -10.22 -7.84 32.14
N LEU A 74 -9.96 -8.88 31.34
CA LEU A 74 -9.50 -8.74 29.95
C LEU A 74 -10.66 -8.45 29.01
N LEU A 75 -10.33 -7.80 27.90
CA LEU A 75 -11.26 -7.50 26.81
C LEU A 75 -10.87 -8.29 25.57
N GLU A 76 -11.85 -8.80 24.83
CA GLU A 76 -11.63 -9.46 23.53
C GLU A 76 -12.34 -8.68 22.42
N ASP A 77 -11.55 -8.06 21.55
CA ASP A 77 -12.01 -7.31 20.39
C ASP A 77 -12.17 -8.24 19.18
N HIS A 78 -13.32 -8.21 18.54
CA HIS A 78 -13.62 -8.99 17.33
C HIS A 78 -13.72 -8.03 16.14
N PHE A 79 -12.97 -8.30 15.08
CA PHE A 79 -12.95 -7.51 13.85
C PHE A 79 -13.80 -8.16 12.76
N GLU A 80 -14.30 -7.37 11.80
CA GLU A 80 -14.99 -7.93 10.64
C GLU A 80 -14.05 -8.88 9.86
N THR A 81 -14.64 -9.83 9.15
CA THR A 81 -13.89 -10.71 8.26
C THR A 81 -13.34 -9.91 7.08
N THR A 82 -12.05 -10.05 6.78
CA THR A 82 -11.42 -9.36 5.65
C THR A 82 -11.99 -9.83 4.32
N VAL A 83 -11.83 -9.03 3.27
CA VAL A 83 -11.85 -9.51 1.89
C VAL A 83 -10.72 -10.51 1.64
N LYS A 84 -10.71 -11.15 0.46
CA LYS A 84 -9.60 -12.04 0.08
C LYS A 84 -8.31 -11.23 -0.07
N MET A 85 -7.30 -11.56 0.73
CA MET A 85 -5.99 -10.90 0.73
C MET A 85 -4.87 -11.90 1.05
N SER A 86 -3.63 -11.52 0.78
CA SER A 86 -2.45 -12.35 1.05
C SER A 86 -2.04 -12.29 2.53
N THR A 87 -1.34 -13.31 3.02
CA THR A 87 -0.93 -13.44 4.44
C THR A 87 -0.06 -12.29 4.92
N TYR A 88 0.84 -11.79 4.07
CA TYR A 88 1.76 -10.71 4.41
C TYR A 88 1.07 -9.37 4.71
N LEU A 89 -0.21 -9.21 4.36
CA LEU A 89 -1.01 -8.01 4.62
C LEU A 89 -1.81 -8.08 5.92
N VAL A 90 -1.82 -9.24 6.60
CA VAL A 90 -2.48 -9.37 7.90
C VAL A 90 -1.77 -8.45 8.89
N ALA A 91 -2.53 -7.61 9.58
CA ALA A 91 -1.97 -6.73 10.60
C ALA A 91 -2.83 -6.67 11.85
N TYR A 92 -2.16 -6.57 12.99
CA TYR A 92 -2.80 -6.28 14.27
C TYR A 92 -1.82 -5.58 15.21
N ILE A 93 -2.36 -4.63 15.98
CA ILE A 93 -1.58 -3.76 16.86
C ILE A 93 -2.28 -3.65 18.20
N VAL A 94 -1.51 -3.73 19.29
CA VAL A 94 -1.97 -3.45 20.66
C VAL A 94 -1.13 -2.30 21.20
N CYS A 95 -1.77 -1.16 21.50
CA CYS A 95 -1.12 0.08 21.94
C CYS A 95 -2.08 0.95 22.75
N ASP A 96 -1.67 2.14 23.16
CA ASP A 96 -2.48 3.16 23.85
C ASP A 96 -2.60 4.47 23.03
N PHE A 97 -2.51 4.36 21.70
CA PHE A 97 -2.44 5.52 20.82
C PHE A 97 -3.77 6.27 20.71
N HIS A 98 -3.67 7.56 20.40
CA HIS A 98 -4.81 8.41 20.07
C HIS A 98 -4.93 8.56 18.56
N SER A 99 -6.13 8.89 18.10
CA SER A 99 -6.39 9.17 16.68
C SER A 99 -7.08 10.49 16.43
N VAL A 100 -6.90 11.00 15.22
CA VAL A 100 -7.77 11.98 14.58
C VAL A 100 -8.42 11.32 13.37
N SER A 101 -9.67 11.66 13.05
CA SER A 101 -10.39 11.02 11.95
C SER A 101 -11.08 12.03 11.04
N GLY A 102 -11.27 11.61 9.79
CA GLY A 102 -12.09 12.27 8.78
C GLY A 102 -12.82 11.22 7.92
N ILE A 103 -13.68 11.69 7.03
CA ILE A 103 -14.47 10.82 6.13
C ILE A 103 -14.21 11.29 4.70
N THR A 104 -13.91 10.36 3.79
CA THR A 104 -13.74 10.65 2.35
C THR A 104 -15.06 10.97 1.67
N SER A 105 -15.01 11.41 0.42
CA SER A 105 -16.22 11.63 -0.39
C SER A 105 -17.05 10.36 -0.61
N SER A 106 -16.38 9.19 -0.64
CA SER A 106 -16.98 7.86 -0.74
C SER A 106 -17.48 7.27 0.59
N GLY A 107 -17.25 7.95 1.73
CA GLY A 107 -17.72 7.52 3.04
C GLY A 107 -16.74 6.64 3.83
N VAL A 108 -15.49 6.49 3.38
CA VAL A 108 -14.44 5.74 4.10
C VAL A 108 -13.97 6.57 5.30
N LYS A 109 -13.99 5.96 6.49
CA LYS A 109 -13.43 6.60 7.68
C LYS A 109 -11.91 6.47 7.69
N VAL A 110 -11.20 7.58 7.51
CA VAL A 110 -9.73 7.62 7.59
C VAL A 110 -9.32 8.08 8.98
N SER A 111 -8.43 7.34 9.64
CA SER A 111 -7.92 7.71 10.97
C SER A 111 -6.40 7.68 11.02
N ILE A 112 -5.79 8.71 11.62
CA ILE A 112 -4.34 8.76 11.84
C ILE A 112 -4.05 8.52 13.31
N TYR A 113 -3.35 7.44 13.62
CA TYR A 113 -2.97 7.04 14.97
C TYR A 113 -1.51 7.42 15.27
N ALA A 114 -1.28 7.97 16.47
CA ALA A 114 0.05 8.28 16.96
C ALA A 114 0.09 8.17 18.50
N SER A 115 1.30 8.17 19.06
CA SER A 115 1.46 8.28 20.52
C SER A 115 0.76 9.56 21.02
N PRO A 116 0.15 9.55 22.23
CA PRO A 116 -0.68 10.66 22.69
C PRO A 116 0.02 12.03 22.65
N ASP A 117 1.32 12.07 22.91
CA ASP A 117 2.11 13.31 22.92
C ASP A 117 2.37 13.89 21.52
N LYS A 118 2.14 13.10 20.47
CA LYS A 118 2.39 13.47 19.06
C LYS A 118 1.12 13.64 18.25
N GLN A 119 -0.06 13.54 18.87
CA GLN A 119 -1.35 13.67 18.17
C GLN A 119 -1.45 14.95 17.33
N ASN A 120 -0.88 16.07 17.78
CA ASN A 120 -0.92 17.34 17.06
C ASN A 120 -0.20 17.30 15.68
N GLN A 121 0.70 16.35 15.45
CA GLN A 121 1.47 16.21 14.22
C GLN A 121 0.75 15.39 13.13
N THR A 122 -0.45 14.88 13.42
CA THR A 122 -1.20 13.98 12.53
C THR A 122 -2.08 14.71 11.50
N HIS A 123 -2.34 16.00 11.69
CA HIS A 123 -3.30 16.77 10.90
C HIS A 123 -2.96 16.80 9.41
N TYR A 124 -1.69 16.95 9.07
CA TYR A 124 -1.27 16.97 7.67
C TYR A 124 -1.50 15.62 6.99
N ALA A 125 -1.14 14.52 7.66
CA ALA A 125 -1.37 13.18 7.16
C ALA A 125 -2.86 12.90 6.94
N LEU A 126 -3.74 13.33 7.84
CA LEU A 126 -5.18 13.17 7.66
C LEU A 126 -5.66 13.90 6.41
N GLN A 127 -5.25 15.16 6.23
CA GLN A 127 -5.60 15.94 5.06
C GLN A 127 -5.10 15.30 3.75
N ALA A 128 -3.84 14.89 3.72
CA ALA A 128 -3.23 14.25 2.56
C ALA A 128 -3.92 12.94 2.21
N SER A 129 -4.17 12.10 3.21
CA SER A 129 -4.77 10.77 3.02
C SER A 129 -6.18 10.85 2.47
N LEU A 130 -7.02 11.78 2.97
CA LEU A 130 -8.37 11.99 2.45
C LEU A 130 -8.34 12.38 0.96
N LYS A 131 -7.51 13.38 0.62
CA LYS A 131 -7.40 13.89 -0.76
C LYS A 131 -6.84 12.86 -1.73
N LEU A 132 -5.82 12.11 -1.31
CA LEU A 132 -5.18 11.08 -2.12
C LEU A 132 -6.09 9.86 -2.30
N LEU A 133 -6.83 9.44 -1.27
CA LEU A 133 -7.75 8.31 -1.40
C LEU A 133 -8.90 8.64 -2.36
N ASP A 134 -9.50 9.84 -2.24
CA ASP A 134 -10.51 10.33 -3.20
C ASP A 134 -9.95 10.39 -4.63
N PHE A 135 -8.69 10.81 -4.79
CA PHE A 135 -8.03 10.82 -6.09
C PHE A 135 -7.89 9.41 -6.67
N TYR A 136 -7.41 8.44 -5.89
CA TYR A 136 -7.20 7.08 -6.38
C TYR A 136 -8.50 6.37 -6.74
N GLU A 137 -9.56 6.54 -5.96
CA GLU A 137 -10.87 5.97 -6.30
C GLU A 137 -11.37 6.48 -7.66
N LYS A 138 -11.21 7.79 -7.91
CA LYS A 138 -11.57 8.41 -9.18
C LYS A 138 -10.66 7.97 -10.31
N TYR A 139 -9.34 7.96 -10.10
CA TYR A 139 -8.36 7.67 -11.13
C TYR A 139 -8.40 6.20 -11.57
N PHE A 140 -8.66 5.28 -10.64
CA PHE A 140 -8.77 3.85 -10.95
C PHE A 140 -10.19 3.39 -11.28
N ASP A 141 -11.20 4.24 -11.10
CA ASP A 141 -12.62 3.88 -11.31
C ASP A 141 -13.01 2.60 -10.53
N ILE A 142 -12.49 2.50 -9.30
CA ILE A 142 -12.67 1.39 -8.37
C ILE A 142 -12.63 1.99 -6.96
N TYR A 143 -13.72 1.84 -6.21
CA TYR A 143 -13.76 2.25 -4.80
C TYR A 143 -12.78 1.45 -3.94
N TYR A 144 -12.26 2.10 -2.89
CA TYR A 144 -11.59 1.41 -1.81
C TYR A 144 -12.62 0.53 -1.08
N PRO A 145 -12.38 -0.79 -0.97
CA PRO A 145 -13.47 -1.72 -0.63
C PRO A 145 -13.78 -1.81 0.87
N LEU A 146 -12.93 -1.23 1.74
CA LEU A 146 -13.12 -1.34 3.20
C LEU A 146 -13.78 -0.06 3.74
N SER A 147 -14.55 -0.19 4.81
CA SER A 147 -15.26 0.94 5.44
C SER A 147 -14.35 1.91 6.21
N LYS A 148 -13.11 1.50 6.50
CA LYS A 148 -12.10 2.30 7.20
C LYS A 148 -10.70 2.13 6.63
N LEU A 149 -9.87 3.13 6.86
CA LEU A 149 -8.45 3.09 6.58
C LEU A 149 -7.69 3.79 7.69
N ASP A 150 -6.90 3.02 8.44
CA ASP A 150 -6.08 3.55 9.52
C ASP A 150 -4.63 3.69 9.05
N LEU A 151 -4.00 4.82 9.37
CA LEU A 151 -2.57 5.06 9.19
C LEU A 151 -1.96 5.28 10.57
N ILE A 152 -0.94 4.53 10.94
CA ILE A 152 -0.38 4.57 12.29
C ILE A 152 1.14 4.83 12.28
N ALA A 153 1.57 5.82 13.06
CA ALA A 153 2.97 6.17 13.23
C ALA A 153 3.64 5.31 14.32
N ILE A 154 4.46 4.35 13.91
CA ILE A 154 5.18 3.41 14.77
C ILE A 154 6.57 3.99 15.13
N PRO A 155 6.92 4.12 16.43
CA PRO A 155 8.21 4.66 16.87
C PRO A 155 9.42 3.87 16.35
N ASP A 156 9.35 2.54 16.41
CA ASP A 156 10.42 1.62 15.98
C ASP A 156 9.96 0.78 14.78
N PHE A 157 10.18 1.30 13.56
CA PHE A 157 9.75 0.66 12.32
C PHE A 157 10.92 0.44 11.34
N ALA A 158 11.08 -0.77 10.80
CA ALA A 158 12.24 -1.16 10.01
C ALA A 158 12.24 -0.53 8.60
N SER A 159 11.09 -0.55 7.94
CA SER A 159 10.85 0.05 6.63
C SER A 159 10.40 1.51 6.76
N GLY A 160 10.17 2.20 5.64
CA GLY A 160 9.57 3.55 5.65
C GLY A 160 8.11 3.51 6.06
N ALA A 161 7.35 2.61 5.43
CA ALA A 161 5.97 2.26 5.72
C ALA A 161 5.68 0.83 5.22
N MET A 162 4.47 0.33 5.47
CA MET A 162 3.97 -0.97 5.01
C MET A 162 2.44 -0.92 4.86
N GLU A 163 1.94 -1.39 3.72
CA GLU A 163 0.61 -1.07 3.19
C GLU A 163 -0.56 -1.90 3.75
N ASN A 164 -0.37 -2.56 4.90
CA ASN A 164 -1.30 -3.59 5.40
C ASN A 164 -2.76 -3.15 5.24
N TRP A 165 -3.58 -3.97 4.58
CA TRP A 165 -4.86 -3.51 4.03
C TRP A 165 -5.79 -2.99 5.14
N GLY A 166 -6.05 -1.68 5.13
CA GLY A 166 -6.86 -1.00 6.14
C GLY A 166 -6.14 -0.59 7.43
N LEU A 167 -4.88 -0.98 7.64
CA LEU A 167 -4.06 -0.58 8.80
C LEU A 167 -2.59 -0.36 8.39
N ILE A 168 -2.34 0.72 7.66
CA ILE A 168 -1.03 1.05 7.12
C ILE A 168 -0.11 1.54 8.24
N THR A 169 1.07 0.95 8.37
CA THR A 169 2.06 1.30 9.39
C THR A 169 3.16 2.17 8.79
N TYR A 170 3.59 3.20 9.50
CA TYR A 170 4.63 4.14 9.06
C TYR A 170 5.69 4.31 10.13
N ARG A 171 6.92 4.65 9.72
CA ARG A 171 7.82 5.42 10.60
C ARG A 171 7.17 6.74 10.94
N GLU A 172 7.43 7.24 12.15
CA GLU A 172 7.00 8.59 12.54
C GLU A 172 7.41 9.66 11.52
N THR A 173 8.65 9.61 11.01
CA THR A 173 9.16 10.56 10.00
C THR A 173 8.48 10.45 8.63
N SER A 174 7.69 9.41 8.38
CA SER A 174 6.98 9.19 7.12
C SER A 174 5.48 9.49 7.21
N LEU A 175 4.99 9.92 8.38
CA LEU A 175 3.58 10.22 8.61
C LEU A 175 3.36 11.52 9.40
N LEU A 176 4.15 11.75 10.44
CA LEU A 176 3.99 12.91 11.31
C LEU A 176 4.66 14.15 10.73
N PHE A 177 3.99 15.29 10.84
CA PHE A 177 4.48 16.58 10.35
C PHE A 177 4.23 17.67 11.40
N ASP A 178 5.29 18.38 11.77
CA ASP A 178 5.23 19.53 12.69
C ASP A 178 5.63 20.82 11.94
N PRO A 179 4.72 21.78 11.73
CA PRO A 179 5.05 23.04 11.05
C PRO A 179 6.20 23.84 11.67
N LYS A 180 6.55 23.60 12.94
CA LYS A 180 7.65 24.30 13.62
C LYS A 180 9.03 23.70 13.35
N THR A 181 9.10 22.42 13.00
CA THR A 181 10.37 21.67 12.94
C THR A 181 10.55 20.90 11.65
N SER A 182 9.48 20.48 10.99
CA SER A 182 9.50 19.81 9.70
C SER A 182 9.72 20.80 8.56
N SER A 183 10.68 20.47 7.69
CA SER A 183 11.03 21.22 6.49
C SER A 183 10.04 21.01 5.34
N ALA A 184 10.18 21.80 4.26
CA ALA A 184 9.43 21.59 3.03
C ALA A 184 9.72 20.23 2.38
N SER A 185 10.98 19.76 2.43
CA SER A 185 11.34 18.43 1.97
C SER A 185 10.72 17.31 2.82
N ASP A 186 10.56 17.52 4.13
CA ASP A 186 9.87 16.55 4.98
C ASP A 186 8.39 16.47 4.63
N LYS A 187 7.75 17.62 4.31
CA LYS A 187 6.37 17.66 3.82
C LYS A 187 6.21 16.86 2.53
N LEU A 188 7.12 17.07 1.57
CA LEU A 188 7.14 16.31 0.32
C LEU A 188 7.33 14.81 0.58
N TRP A 189 8.28 14.44 1.45
CA TRP A 189 8.52 13.04 1.82
C TRP A 189 7.27 12.39 2.41
N VAL A 190 6.64 13.01 3.42
CA VAL A 190 5.41 12.49 4.03
C VAL A 190 4.30 12.33 2.99
N THR A 191 4.11 13.31 2.11
CA THR A 191 3.10 13.22 1.03
C THR A 191 3.35 12.04 0.11
N ARG A 192 4.61 11.84 -0.29
CA ARG A 192 5.00 10.75 -1.18
C ARG A 192 4.78 9.39 -0.54
N VAL A 193 5.20 9.19 0.71
CA VAL A 193 5.02 7.90 1.38
C VAL A 193 3.52 7.63 1.58
N ILE A 194 2.71 8.61 1.98
CA ILE A 194 1.25 8.43 2.03
C ILE A 194 0.69 8.06 0.65
N ALA A 195 1.08 8.76 -0.41
CA ALA A 195 0.64 8.45 -1.77
C ALA A 195 1.04 7.03 -2.21
N HIS A 196 2.25 6.59 -1.84
CA HIS A 196 2.77 5.25 -2.12
C HIS A 196 1.92 4.15 -1.47
N GLU A 197 1.72 4.24 -0.15
CA GLU A 197 0.96 3.24 0.59
C GLU A 197 -0.54 3.21 0.20
N LEU A 198 -1.10 4.36 -0.15
CA LEU A 198 -2.47 4.44 -0.65
C LEU A 198 -2.60 3.83 -2.06
N ALA A 199 -1.59 4.00 -2.93
CA ALA A 199 -1.57 3.32 -4.22
C ALA A 199 -1.53 1.79 -4.06
N HIS A 200 -0.82 1.29 -3.05
CA HIS A 200 -0.76 -0.14 -2.77
C HIS A 200 -2.11 -0.78 -2.44
N GLN A 201 -3.10 -0.01 -1.99
CA GLN A 201 -4.45 -0.52 -1.75
C GLN A 201 -5.07 -1.09 -3.04
N TRP A 202 -4.62 -0.63 -4.22
CA TRP A 202 -4.93 -1.22 -5.53
C TRP A 202 -3.79 -2.10 -6.06
N PHE A 203 -2.56 -1.58 -6.08
CA PHE A 203 -1.36 -2.26 -6.58
C PHE A 203 -0.54 -2.92 -5.46
N GLY A 204 -0.93 -4.14 -5.09
CA GLY A 204 -0.37 -4.87 -3.97
C GLY A 204 -1.48 -5.62 -3.24
N ASN A 205 -2.50 -4.89 -2.80
CA ASN A 205 -3.57 -5.44 -1.98
C ASN A 205 -4.70 -6.04 -2.84
N LEU A 206 -5.38 -5.19 -3.61
CA LEU A 206 -6.46 -5.63 -4.51
C LEU A 206 -5.93 -6.58 -5.58
N VAL A 207 -4.86 -6.18 -6.28
CA VAL A 207 -4.13 -7.03 -7.23
C VAL A 207 -2.72 -7.24 -6.73
N THR A 208 -2.36 -8.49 -6.46
CA THR A 208 -1.04 -8.87 -5.91
C THR A 208 -0.23 -9.56 -6.99
N MET A 209 1.11 -9.51 -6.95
CA MET A 209 1.92 -10.35 -7.80
C MET A 209 1.66 -11.85 -7.48
N GLU A 210 1.79 -12.73 -8.46
CA GLU A 210 1.66 -14.18 -8.24
C GLU A 210 2.77 -14.71 -7.32
N TRP A 211 3.99 -14.22 -7.53
CA TRP A 211 5.17 -14.52 -6.72
C TRP A 211 6.16 -13.35 -6.74
N TRP A 212 7.09 -13.34 -5.78
CA TRP A 212 8.03 -12.25 -5.53
C TRP A 212 8.98 -11.93 -6.70
N ASN A 213 9.10 -12.81 -7.70
CA ASN A 213 9.86 -12.49 -8.91
C ASN A 213 9.31 -11.26 -9.65
N ASP A 214 8.00 -10.97 -9.47
CA ASP A 214 7.29 -9.85 -10.09
C ASP A 214 6.88 -8.78 -9.05
N ILE A 215 7.63 -8.63 -7.95
CA ILE A 215 7.40 -7.60 -6.91
C ILE A 215 7.29 -6.17 -7.49
N TRP A 216 7.92 -5.89 -8.63
CA TRP A 216 7.82 -4.60 -9.31
C TRP A 216 6.39 -4.25 -9.77
N LEU A 217 5.50 -5.23 -9.96
CA LEU A 217 4.08 -4.99 -10.25
C LEU A 217 3.36 -4.28 -9.09
N LYS A 218 3.89 -4.44 -7.88
CA LYS A 218 3.47 -3.74 -6.68
C LYS A 218 4.31 -2.45 -6.53
N GLU A 219 5.61 -2.59 -6.35
CA GLU A 219 6.50 -1.50 -5.93
C GLU A 219 6.76 -0.47 -7.03
N GLY A 220 6.97 -0.93 -8.27
CA GLY A 220 7.14 -0.04 -9.42
C GLY A 220 5.89 0.78 -9.71
N PHE A 221 4.71 0.18 -9.55
CA PHE A 221 3.44 0.87 -9.71
C PHE A 221 3.16 1.87 -8.59
N ALA A 222 3.31 1.49 -7.32
CA ALA A 222 3.13 2.44 -6.23
C ALA A 222 4.11 3.61 -6.34
N LYS A 223 5.37 3.33 -6.71
CA LYS A 223 6.39 4.34 -6.96
C LYS A 223 6.03 5.28 -8.11
N TYR A 224 5.46 4.75 -9.18
CA TYR A 224 4.94 5.54 -10.30
C TYR A 224 3.70 6.36 -9.90
N MET A 225 2.80 5.79 -9.11
CA MET A 225 1.58 6.46 -8.68
C MET A 225 1.86 7.62 -7.70
N GLU A 226 3.00 7.63 -6.99
CA GLU A 226 3.50 8.83 -6.30
C GLU A 226 3.50 10.04 -7.25
N LEU A 227 4.06 9.88 -8.46
CA LEU A 227 4.16 10.97 -9.44
C LEU A 227 2.78 11.47 -9.84
N ILE A 228 1.90 10.55 -10.22
CA ILE A 228 0.59 10.87 -10.77
C ILE A 228 -0.31 11.51 -9.71
N ALA A 229 -0.38 10.91 -8.52
CA ALA A 229 -1.27 11.36 -7.47
C ALA A 229 -0.78 12.66 -6.80
N VAL A 230 0.52 12.76 -6.49
CA VAL A 230 1.06 13.97 -5.85
C VAL A 230 0.99 15.15 -6.82
N ASN A 231 1.29 14.98 -8.11
CA ASN A 231 1.16 16.08 -9.07
C ASN A 231 -0.30 16.54 -9.24
N ALA A 232 -1.26 15.61 -9.24
CA ALA A 232 -2.68 15.94 -9.38
C ALA A 232 -3.28 16.58 -8.10
N THR A 233 -2.80 16.19 -6.93
CA THR A 233 -3.39 16.61 -5.65
C THR A 233 -2.60 17.71 -4.94
N TYR A 234 -1.29 17.79 -5.13
CA TYR A 234 -0.41 18.77 -4.51
C TYR A 234 0.61 19.31 -5.54
N PRO A 235 0.15 19.95 -6.64
CA PRO A 235 1.04 20.46 -7.69
C PRO A 235 2.03 21.50 -7.16
N GLU A 236 1.72 22.18 -6.05
CA GLU A 236 2.63 23.12 -5.39
C GLU A 236 3.89 22.46 -4.81
N LEU A 237 3.92 21.13 -4.68
CA LEU A 237 5.10 20.38 -4.22
C LEU A 237 6.08 20.04 -5.34
N GLN A 238 5.75 20.33 -6.61
CA GLN A 238 6.63 20.19 -7.78
C GLN A 238 7.32 18.82 -7.88
N PHE A 239 6.57 17.75 -7.60
CA PHE A 239 7.14 16.40 -7.57
C PHE A 239 7.46 15.86 -8.98
N ASP A 240 6.82 16.39 -10.01
CA ASP A 240 7.10 16.09 -11.41
C ASP A 240 8.53 16.49 -11.81
N ASP A 241 8.97 17.69 -11.41
CA ASP A 241 10.35 18.16 -11.63
C ASP A 241 11.38 17.27 -10.91
N TYR A 242 11.01 16.69 -9.76
CA TYR A 242 11.87 15.81 -8.99
C TYR A 242 12.00 14.40 -9.59
N PHE A 243 11.01 13.94 -10.37
CA PHE A 243 10.92 12.53 -10.76
C PHE A 243 12.10 12.01 -11.59
N LEU A 244 12.79 12.87 -12.34
CA LEU A 244 14.01 12.48 -13.07
C LEU A 244 15.10 11.95 -12.14
N ASN A 245 15.18 12.45 -10.89
CA ASN A 245 16.14 11.94 -9.91
C ASN A 245 15.92 10.46 -9.59
N VAL A 246 14.66 10.01 -9.54
CA VAL A 246 14.30 8.58 -9.34
C VAL A 246 14.96 7.72 -10.42
N CYS A 247 14.94 8.19 -11.67
CA CYS A 247 15.55 7.48 -12.80
C CYS A 247 17.08 7.56 -12.79
N PHE A 248 17.66 8.71 -12.45
CA PHE A 248 19.12 8.87 -12.36
C PHE A 248 19.74 8.02 -11.24
N GLU A 249 19.05 7.90 -10.09
CA GLU A 249 19.46 7.02 -9.00
C GLU A 249 19.62 5.58 -9.49
N VAL A 250 18.60 5.01 -10.14
CA VAL A 250 18.67 3.61 -10.58
C VAL A 250 19.65 3.39 -11.73
N ILE A 251 19.86 4.38 -12.62
CA ILE A 251 20.89 4.28 -13.68
C ILE A 251 22.29 4.07 -13.09
N THR A 252 22.56 4.60 -11.88
CA THR A 252 23.86 4.39 -11.20
C THR A 252 24.11 2.90 -10.91
N LYS A 253 23.08 2.14 -10.53
CA LYS A 253 23.18 0.69 -10.32
C LYS A 253 23.00 -0.10 -11.60
N ASP A 254 22.08 0.31 -12.46
CA ASP A 254 21.68 -0.42 -13.66
C ASP A 254 22.68 -0.32 -14.81
N SER A 255 23.61 0.64 -14.75
CA SER A 255 24.78 0.72 -15.63
C SER A 255 25.91 -0.25 -15.26
N LEU A 256 25.81 -0.94 -14.13
CA LEU A 256 26.81 -1.91 -13.66
C LEU A 256 26.41 -3.34 -14.03
N ASN A 257 27.40 -4.18 -14.31
CA ASN A 257 27.17 -5.60 -14.63
C ASN A 257 26.54 -6.40 -13.47
N SER A 258 26.62 -5.89 -12.24
CA SER A 258 25.99 -6.48 -11.06
C SER A 258 24.50 -6.16 -10.92
N SER A 259 23.92 -5.41 -11.86
CA SER A 259 22.47 -5.17 -11.90
C SER A 259 21.70 -6.46 -12.18
N ARG A 260 20.37 -6.36 -12.20
CA ARG A 260 19.46 -7.46 -12.50
C ARG A 260 18.30 -7.03 -13.40
N PRO A 261 17.67 -7.97 -14.12
CA PRO A 261 16.37 -7.73 -14.74
C PRO A 261 15.33 -7.32 -13.70
N ILE A 262 14.33 -6.52 -14.12
CA ILE A 262 13.27 -6.04 -13.21
C ILE A 262 12.46 -7.19 -12.62
N SER A 263 12.20 -8.22 -13.43
CA SER A 263 11.65 -9.50 -13.00
C SER A 263 12.73 -10.57 -13.05
N LYS A 264 12.97 -11.21 -11.91
CA LYS A 264 14.03 -12.20 -11.71
C LYS A 264 13.54 -13.25 -10.70
N PRO A 265 13.81 -14.55 -10.92
CA PRO A 265 13.49 -15.57 -9.94
C PRO A 265 14.12 -15.29 -8.57
N ALA A 266 13.36 -15.54 -7.51
CA ALA A 266 13.78 -15.47 -6.11
C ALA A 266 13.06 -16.58 -5.35
N GLU A 267 13.77 -17.31 -4.48
CA GLU A 267 13.20 -18.48 -3.77
C GLU A 267 13.34 -18.35 -2.25
N THR A 268 14.55 -18.06 -1.76
CA THR A 268 14.78 -17.96 -0.32
C THR A 268 14.27 -16.62 0.23
N PRO A 269 13.92 -16.53 1.53
CA PRO A 269 13.53 -15.25 2.15
C PRO A 269 14.54 -14.12 1.91
N THR A 270 15.84 -14.42 1.94
CA THR A 270 16.90 -13.44 1.65
C THR A 270 16.87 -12.99 0.19
N GLN A 271 16.74 -13.90 -0.77
CA GLN A 271 16.63 -13.54 -2.19
C GLN A 271 15.36 -12.72 -2.46
N ILE A 272 14.26 -13.05 -1.79
CA ILE A 272 13.01 -12.29 -1.88
C ILE A 272 13.21 -10.87 -1.34
N GLN A 273 13.85 -10.72 -0.17
CA GLN A 273 14.19 -9.40 0.39
C GLN A 273 15.10 -8.59 -0.54
N GLU A 274 16.06 -9.22 -1.22
CA GLU A 274 16.92 -8.55 -2.21
C GLU A 274 16.15 -7.99 -3.42
N MET A 275 14.93 -8.48 -3.69
CA MET A 275 14.07 -7.93 -4.75
C MET A 275 13.45 -6.58 -4.37
N PHE A 276 13.49 -6.18 -3.10
CA PHE A 276 13.06 -4.85 -2.63
C PHE A 276 14.20 -3.83 -2.79
N ASP A 277 14.57 -3.54 -4.03
CA ASP A 277 15.66 -2.64 -4.40
C ASP A 277 15.24 -1.56 -5.41
N GLU A 278 16.15 -0.63 -5.71
CA GLU A 278 15.91 0.43 -6.70
C GLU A 278 15.50 -0.08 -8.08
N VAL A 279 15.81 -1.33 -8.45
CA VAL A 279 15.38 -1.89 -9.73
C VAL A 279 13.87 -2.16 -9.72
N SER A 280 13.33 -2.75 -8.66
CA SER A 280 11.88 -2.97 -8.56
C SER A 280 11.10 -1.66 -8.43
N TYR A 281 11.59 -0.74 -7.60
CA TYR A 281 10.93 0.54 -7.32
C TYR A 281 11.15 1.56 -8.44
N ASN A 282 12.39 2.04 -8.58
CA ASN A 282 12.71 3.19 -9.40
C ASN A 282 12.69 2.83 -10.89
N LYS A 283 13.37 1.75 -11.31
CA LYS A 283 13.35 1.34 -12.73
C LYS A 283 11.94 0.95 -13.17
N GLY A 284 11.18 0.25 -12.33
CA GLY A 284 9.76 -0.02 -12.55
C GLY A 284 8.95 1.24 -12.82
N ALA A 285 9.07 2.26 -11.96
CA ALA A 285 8.36 3.51 -12.15
C ALA A 285 8.79 4.27 -13.41
N CYS A 286 10.10 4.29 -13.72
CA CYS A 286 10.62 5.00 -14.89
C CYS A 286 10.17 4.35 -16.21
N ILE A 287 10.14 3.02 -16.31
CA ILE A 287 9.64 2.35 -17.52
C ILE A 287 8.12 2.51 -17.67
N LEU A 288 7.36 2.59 -16.57
CA LEU A 288 5.93 2.89 -16.61
C LEU A 288 5.68 4.31 -17.09
N ASN A 289 6.44 5.30 -16.61
CA ASN A 289 6.33 6.67 -17.09
C ASN A 289 6.71 6.81 -18.58
N MET A 290 7.75 6.10 -19.02
CA MET A 290 8.11 6.01 -20.44
C MET A 290 6.97 5.40 -21.28
N LEU A 291 6.34 4.34 -20.79
CA LEU A 291 5.23 3.70 -21.50
C LEU A 291 3.99 4.57 -21.54
N LYS A 292 3.68 5.29 -20.45
CA LYS A 292 2.60 6.28 -20.41
C LYS A 292 2.81 7.38 -21.44
N ASP A 293 4.04 7.89 -21.56
CA ASP A 293 4.39 8.89 -22.59
C ASP A 293 4.21 8.33 -24.01
N PHE A 294 4.60 7.08 -24.23
CA PHE A 294 4.43 6.40 -25.52
C PHE A 294 2.97 6.13 -25.90
N LEU A 295 2.14 5.63 -24.97
CA LEU A 295 0.74 5.28 -25.24
C LEU A 295 -0.22 6.48 -25.17
N GLY A 296 0.18 7.53 -24.45
CA GLY A 296 -0.69 8.61 -24.01
C GLY A 296 -1.45 8.27 -22.72
N GLU A 297 -1.70 9.30 -21.91
CA GLU A 297 -2.31 9.20 -20.58
C GLU A 297 -3.63 8.40 -20.59
N GLU A 298 -4.55 8.72 -21.49
CA GLU A 298 -5.90 8.12 -21.49
C GLU A 298 -5.86 6.62 -21.79
N LYS A 299 -5.04 6.19 -22.77
CA LYS A 299 -4.88 4.76 -23.09
C LYS A 299 -4.21 4.01 -21.94
N PHE A 300 -3.15 4.59 -21.39
CA PHE A 300 -2.42 4.00 -20.27
C PHE A 300 -3.33 3.84 -19.03
N GLN A 301 -4.07 4.87 -18.66
CA GLN A 301 -5.03 4.83 -17.55
C GLN A 301 -6.11 3.77 -17.79
N LYS A 302 -6.72 3.72 -18.98
CA LYS A 302 -7.72 2.68 -19.32
C LYS A 302 -7.17 1.27 -19.19
N GLY A 303 -5.94 1.05 -19.66
CA GLY A 303 -5.26 -0.24 -19.50
C GLY A 303 -5.04 -0.62 -18.03
N ILE A 304 -4.66 0.33 -17.18
CA ILE A 304 -4.55 0.14 -15.73
C ILE A 304 -5.90 -0.22 -15.11
N ILE A 305 -6.97 0.50 -15.46
CA ILE A 305 -8.31 0.24 -14.92
C ILE A 305 -8.77 -1.17 -15.30
N GLN A 306 -8.56 -1.58 -16.56
CA GLN A 306 -8.89 -2.92 -17.03
C GLN A 306 -8.07 -4.00 -16.30
N TYR A 307 -6.77 -3.78 -16.11
CA TYR A 307 -5.91 -4.67 -15.33
C TYR A 307 -6.43 -4.83 -13.89
N LEU A 308 -6.65 -3.73 -13.18
CA LEU A 308 -7.11 -3.76 -11.79
C LEU A 308 -8.47 -4.44 -11.65
N LYS A 309 -9.43 -4.14 -12.53
CA LYS A 309 -10.76 -4.78 -12.52
C LYS A 309 -10.68 -6.28 -12.83
N LYS A 310 -9.89 -6.67 -13.84
CA LYS A 310 -9.76 -8.07 -14.26
C LYS A 310 -9.12 -8.96 -13.19
N PHE A 311 -8.15 -8.44 -12.44
CA PHE A 311 -7.38 -9.21 -11.46
C PHE A 311 -7.76 -8.91 -10.00
N SER A 312 -8.83 -8.13 -9.78
CA SER A 312 -9.33 -7.79 -8.44
C SER A 312 -9.49 -9.02 -7.54
N TYR A 313 -8.94 -8.94 -6.32
CA TYR A 313 -8.92 -10.00 -5.30
C TYR A 313 -8.17 -11.27 -5.72
N ARG A 314 -7.29 -11.16 -6.72
CA ARG A 314 -6.47 -12.26 -7.25
C ARG A 314 -5.03 -11.78 -7.43
N ASN A 315 -4.26 -12.58 -8.16
CA ASN A 315 -2.88 -12.34 -8.46
C ASN A 315 -2.68 -12.18 -9.97
N ALA A 316 -1.57 -11.56 -10.36
CA ALA A 316 -1.14 -11.39 -11.74
C ALA A 316 0.37 -11.56 -11.86
N LYS A 317 0.83 -11.93 -13.06
CA LYS A 317 2.25 -11.95 -13.45
C LYS A 317 2.52 -10.88 -14.51
N ASN A 318 3.79 -10.69 -14.89
CA ASN A 318 4.16 -9.65 -15.87
C ASN A 318 3.34 -9.66 -17.16
N ASP A 319 3.13 -10.84 -17.76
CA ASP A 319 2.42 -10.96 -19.03
C ASP A 319 0.96 -10.50 -18.95
N ASP A 320 0.34 -10.61 -17.77
CA ASP A 320 -1.04 -10.19 -17.53
C ASP A 320 -1.18 -8.66 -17.58
N LEU A 321 -0.18 -7.96 -17.03
CA LEU A 321 -0.11 -6.50 -17.12
C LEU A 321 0.07 -6.07 -18.57
N TRP A 322 1.05 -6.62 -19.28
CA TRP A 322 1.30 -6.28 -20.67
C TRP A 322 0.09 -6.56 -21.55
N SER A 323 -0.56 -7.70 -21.35
CA SER A 323 -1.80 -8.03 -22.05
C SER A 323 -2.90 -6.99 -21.81
N SER A 324 -3.00 -6.43 -20.61
CA SER A 324 -4.03 -5.43 -20.29
C SER A 324 -3.69 -4.06 -20.89
N LEU A 325 -2.42 -3.64 -20.83
CA LEU A 325 -1.96 -2.37 -21.40
C LEU A 325 -1.99 -2.39 -22.93
N SER A 326 -1.60 -3.49 -23.57
CA SER A 326 -1.58 -3.62 -25.04
C SER A 326 -2.99 -3.72 -25.65
N ASN A 327 -3.99 -4.21 -24.89
CA ASN A 327 -5.38 -4.29 -25.34
C ASN A 327 -6.22 -3.08 -24.89
N SER A 328 -5.59 -2.00 -24.40
CA SER A 328 -6.30 -0.79 -23.99
C SER A 328 -6.89 -0.06 -25.20
N CYS A 329 -8.21 0.12 -25.16
CA CYS A 329 -9.00 0.66 -26.26
C CYS A 329 -9.66 1.99 -25.88
N LEU A 330 -9.60 2.98 -26.77
CA LEU A 330 -10.38 4.21 -26.64
C LEU A 330 -11.80 4.03 -27.19
N GLU A 331 -12.76 4.85 -26.73
CA GLU A 331 -14.11 4.87 -27.32
C GLU A 331 -14.07 5.31 -28.80
N SER A 332 -13.10 6.15 -29.17
CA SER A 332 -12.79 6.48 -30.56
C SER A 332 -12.34 5.28 -31.39
N ASP A 333 -11.65 4.30 -30.78
CA ASP A 333 -11.18 3.09 -31.47
C ASP A 333 -12.35 2.15 -31.79
N PHE A 334 -13.39 2.10 -30.94
CA PHE A 334 -14.64 1.35 -31.23
C PHE A 334 -15.50 2.01 -32.31
N THR A 335 -15.53 3.34 -32.35
CA THR A 335 -16.39 4.10 -33.29
C THR A 335 -15.77 4.29 -34.68
N SER A 336 -14.45 4.15 -34.81
CA SER A 336 -13.72 4.28 -36.09
C SER A 336 -13.40 2.96 -36.79
N GLY A 337 -13.86 1.81 -36.26
CA GLY A 337 -13.53 0.48 -36.79
C GLY A 337 -12.09 0.05 -36.47
N GLY A 338 -11.49 0.61 -35.42
CA GLY A 338 -10.18 0.22 -34.91
C GLY A 338 -10.17 -1.17 -34.29
N VAL A 339 -8.98 -1.77 -34.21
CA VAL A 339 -8.76 -3.15 -33.71
C VAL A 339 -8.93 -3.19 -32.19
N CYS A 340 -10.18 -3.32 -31.76
CA CYS A 340 -10.55 -3.59 -30.38
C CYS A 340 -11.35 -4.88 -30.36
N HIS A 341 -10.89 -5.88 -29.59
CA HIS A 341 -11.62 -7.14 -29.45
C HIS A 341 -12.97 -6.88 -28.77
N SER A 342 -14.04 -6.87 -29.56
CA SER A 342 -15.39 -7.05 -29.03
C SER A 342 -15.47 -8.45 -28.43
N ASP A 343 -15.73 -8.54 -27.13
CA ASP A 343 -16.01 -9.81 -26.47
C ASP A 343 -17.20 -10.49 -27.19
N PRO A 344 -17.03 -11.68 -27.80
CA PRO A 344 -18.06 -12.28 -28.67
C PRO A 344 -19.31 -12.78 -27.90
N LYS A 345 -19.45 -12.47 -26.60
CA LYS A 345 -20.59 -12.88 -25.76
C LYS A 345 -21.65 -11.79 -25.52
N MET A 346 -21.51 -10.59 -26.07
CA MET A 346 -22.54 -9.53 -25.94
C MET A 346 -23.49 -9.38 -27.13
N THR A 347 -23.39 -10.20 -28.17
CA THR A 347 -24.25 -10.14 -29.37
C THR A 347 -25.34 -11.21 -29.46
N SER A 348 -25.73 -11.83 -28.34
CA SER A 348 -26.95 -12.65 -28.28
C SER A 348 -27.88 -12.13 -27.19
N ASN A 349 -28.58 -11.03 -27.49
CA ASN A 349 -29.93 -10.70 -27.04
C ASN A 349 -30.31 -9.32 -27.62
N MET A 350 -30.65 -9.32 -28.90
CA MET A 350 -31.65 -8.39 -29.46
C MET A 350 -32.78 -9.22 -30.06
#